data_AF-A0A1G4YH30-F1
#
_entry.id   AF-A0A1G4YH30-F1
#
_cell.length_a   1.000
_cell.length_b   1.000
_cell.length_c   1.000
_cell.angle_alpha   90.00
_cell.angle_beta   90.00
_cell.angle_gamma   90.00
#
_symmetry.space_group_name_H-M   'P 1'
#
loop_
_entity.id
_entity.type
_entity.pdbx_description
1 polymer ?
#
loop_
_entity_poly.entity_id
_entity_poly.type
_entity_poly.pdbx_seq_one_letter_code
_entity_poly.pdbx_strand_id
1 'polypeptide(L)'
;MKHQKTRHHRPMRSRAELARSGPVATAVALQRMSSHMTTVSIDIYLTQNDEPARDLLSHLGWLIALGAEISATVKPGMPEAKRLHAALRTVIQMSIDNAWQSSQAGTLDVAANEAKALLIAHASLGLELIASADWLASRIRDGQARLSDVAGAEIYSPQPSGTHA
;
A
#
# COMPACT_ATOMS: atom_id res chain seq x y z
N MET A 1 11.79 -0.32 -63.11
CA MET A 1 10.97 0.01 -61.92
C MET A 1 11.82 -0.27 -60.68
N LYS A 2 12.23 0.75 -59.92
CA LYS A 2 13.09 0.58 -58.72
C LYS A 2 12.20 0.63 -57.47
N HIS A 3 12.09 -0.49 -56.75
CA HIS A 3 11.39 -0.52 -55.47
C HIS A 3 12.28 0.05 -54.36
N GLN A 4 11.87 1.19 -53.82
CA GLN A 4 12.50 1.84 -52.67
C GLN A 4 11.92 1.23 -51.39
N LYS A 5 12.71 0.40 -50.70
CA LYS A 5 12.37 -0.13 -49.36
C LYS A 5 12.41 1.01 -48.36
N THR A 6 11.25 1.49 -47.92
CA THR A 6 11.11 2.38 -46.76
C THR A 6 11.54 1.62 -45.50
N ARG A 7 12.71 1.96 -44.95
CA ARG A 7 13.14 1.49 -43.63
C ARG A 7 12.32 2.23 -42.57
N HIS A 8 11.41 1.52 -41.90
CA HIS A 8 10.75 2.04 -40.70
C HIS A 8 11.81 2.25 -39.60
N HIS A 9 12.15 3.51 -39.33
CA HIS A 9 13.03 3.86 -38.23
C HIS A 9 12.25 3.64 -36.92
N ARG A 10 12.64 2.64 -36.12
CA ARG A 10 12.10 2.47 -34.78
C ARG A 10 12.54 3.69 -33.95
N PRO A 11 11.63 4.43 -33.32
CA PRO A 11 12.02 5.57 -32.49
C PRO A 11 12.87 5.06 -31.32
N MET A 12 14.08 5.64 -31.15
CA MET A 12 14.91 5.36 -29.98
C MET A 12 14.19 5.94 -28.76
N ARG A 13 13.88 5.07 -27.78
CA ARG A 13 13.38 5.51 -26.47
C ARG A 13 14.37 6.48 -25.85
N SER A 14 13.86 7.56 -25.28
CA SER A 14 14.70 8.55 -24.60
C SER A 14 15.41 7.91 -23.39
N ARG A 15 16.56 8.45 -22.99
CA ARG A 15 17.27 8.01 -21.77
C ARG A 15 16.36 8.02 -20.53
N ALA A 16 15.43 8.97 -20.44
CA ALA A 16 14.44 9.07 -19.37
C ALA A 16 13.36 7.99 -19.45
N GLU A 17 12.97 7.52 -20.64
CA GLU A 17 12.07 6.37 -20.78
C GLU A 17 12.77 5.05 -20.43
N LEU A 18 14.02 4.88 -20.85
CA LEU A 18 14.84 3.73 -20.48
C LEU A 18 15.13 3.68 -18.98
N ALA A 19 15.34 4.84 -18.34
CA ALA A 19 15.47 4.93 -16.89
C ALA A 19 14.16 4.62 -16.14
N ARG A 20 13.00 4.93 -16.74
CA ARG A 20 11.68 4.63 -16.15
C ARG A 20 11.21 3.18 -16.36
N SER A 21 11.82 2.45 -17.29
CA SER A 21 11.35 1.12 -17.72
C SER A 21 12.47 0.08 -17.87
N GLY A 22 13.66 0.39 -17.36
CA GLY A 22 14.85 -0.45 -17.51
C GLY A 22 15.01 -1.46 -16.37
N PRO A 23 15.50 -2.68 -16.64
CA PRO A 23 15.64 -3.74 -15.63
C PRO A 23 16.53 -3.33 -14.45
N VAL A 24 17.56 -2.50 -14.70
CA VAL A 24 18.43 -1.97 -13.64
C VAL A 24 17.67 -0.98 -12.75
N ALA A 25 16.86 -0.09 -13.32
CA ALA A 25 16.07 0.85 -12.54
C ALA A 25 15.04 0.14 -11.67
N THR A 26 14.39 -0.91 -12.21
CA THR A 26 13.52 -1.80 -11.45
C THR A 26 14.27 -2.50 -10.32
N ALA A 27 15.44 -3.08 -10.59
CA ALA A 27 16.25 -3.75 -9.56
C ALA A 27 16.67 -2.79 -8.44
N VAL A 28 17.08 -1.57 -8.77
CA VAL A 28 17.42 -0.53 -7.79
C VAL A 28 16.19 -0.12 -6.96
N ALA A 29 15.03 0.04 -7.58
CA ALA A 29 13.79 0.36 -6.87
C ALA A 29 13.39 -0.76 -5.89
N LEU A 30 13.48 -2.03 -6.32
CA LEU A 30 13.22 -3.19 -5.47
C LEU A 30 14.20 -3.25 -4.30
N GLN A 31 15.49 -3.01 -4.53
CA GLN A 31 16.49 -3.01 -3.47
C GLN A 31 16.24 -1.89 -2.45
N ARG A 32 15.91 -0.67 -2.91
CA ARG A 32 15.57 0.45 -2.03
C ARG A 32 14.35 0.14 -1.16
N MET A 33 13.31 -0.44 -1.77
CA MET A 33 12.11 -0.82 -1.04
C MET A 33 12.38 -1.94 -0.03
N SER A 34 13.20 -2.95 -0.38
CA SER A 34 13.61 -3.99 0.57
C SER A 34 14.38 -3.40 1.75
N SER A 35 15.36 -2.52 1.50
CA SER A 35 16.12 -1.86 2.57
C SER A 35 15.22 -1.01 3.46
N HIS A 36 14.30 -0.25 2.86
CA HIS A 36 13.33 0.57 3.59
C HIS A 36 12.43 -0.29 4.48
N MET A 37 11.96 -1.42 3.95
CA MET A 37 11.12 -2.35 4.70
C MET A 37 11.86 -3.02 5.84
N THR A 38 13.17 -3.27 5.72
CA THR A 38 13.98 -3.72 6.86
C THR A 38 13.99 -2.68 7.97
N THR A 39 14.16 -1.39 7.65
CA THR A 39 14.09 -0.31 8.65
C THR A 39 12.72 -0.27 9.33
N VAL A 40 11.63 -0.34 8.54
CA VAL A 40 10.26 -0.36 9.08
C VAL A 40 10.03 -1.57 9.99
N SER A 41 10.46 -2.77 9.59
CA SER A 41 10.34 -3.97 10.45
C SER A 41 11.13 -3.82 11.75
N ILE A 42 12.32 -3.23 11.71
CA ILE A 42 13.09 -2.92 12.93
C ILE A 42 12.30 -1.98 13.83
N ASP A 43 11.76 -0.88 13.29
CA ASP A 43 10.97 0.07 14.06
C ASP A 43 9.74 -0.60 14.70
N ILE A 44 8.99 -1.41 13.94
CA ILE A 44 7.84 -2.19 14.44
C ILE A 44 8.17 -3.00 15.69
N TYR A 45 9.35 -3.65 15.72
CA TYR A 45 9.73 -4.51 16.83
C TYR A 45 10.48 -3.79 17.97
N LEU A 46 11.04 -2.60 17.71
CA LEU A 46 11.80 -1.84 18.72
C LEU A 46 11.00 -0.71 19.39
N THR A 47 9.93 -0.21 18.77
CA THR A 47 9.06 0.79 19.40
C THR A 47 8.42 0.23 20.67
N GLN A 48 8.54 0.98 21.77
CA GLN A 48 8.08 0.53 23.08
C GLN A 48 6.56 0.65 23.19
N ASN A 49 5.96 -0.18 24.05
CA ASN A 49 4.54 -0.10 24.31
C ASN A 49 4.18 1.29 24.88
N ASP A 50 3.04 1.83 24.46
CA ASP A 50 2.50 3.14 24.80
C ASP A 50 3.33 4.35 24.30
N GLU A 51 4.40 4.11 23.52
CA GLU A 51 5.19 5.18 22.93
C GLU A 51 4.44 5.85 21.75
N PRO A 52 4.47 7.19 21.63
CA PRO A 52 3.95 7.86 20.44
C PRO A 52 4.76 7.48 19.20
N ALA A 53 4.11 6.84 18.22
CA ALA A 53 4.77 6.31 17.02
C ALA A 53 4.19 6.87 15.72
N ARG A 54 3.89 8.18 15.66
CA ARG A 54 3.15 8.79 14.55
C ARG A 54 3.79 8.61 13.18
N ASP A 55 5.11 8.72 13.09
CA ASP A 55 5.82 8.57 11.82
C ASP A 55 5.78 7.12 11.32
N LEU A 56 5.97 6.16 12.22
CA LEU A 56 5.83 4.74 11.93
C LEU A 56 4.40 4.40 11.51
N LEU A 57 3.40 4.87 12.26
CA LEU A 57 1.98 4.65 11.96
C LEU A 57 1.56 5.33 10.64
N SER A 58 2.08 6.53 10.35
CA SER A 58 1.86 7.22 9.07
C SER A 58 2.40 6.38 7.91
N HIS A 59 3.59 5.82 8.07
CA HIS A 59 4.21 4.97 7.07
C HIS A 59 3.43 3.65 6.87
N LEU A 60 3.06 2.98 7.97
CA LEU A 60 2.26 1.76 7.92
C LEU A 60 0.88 2.03 7.31
N GLY A 61 0.24 3.14 7.67
CA GLY A 61 -1.03 3.57 7.11
C GLY A 61 -0.95 3.76 5.60
N TRP A 62 0.10 4.41 5.11
CA TRP A 62 0.35 4.58 3.68
C TRP A 62 0.45 3.23 2.95
N LEU A 63 1.35 2.35 3.42
CA LEU A 63 1.64 1.09 2.75
C LEU A 63 0.45 0.12 2.80
N ILE A 64 -0.16 -0.04 3.98
CA ILE A 64 -1.26 -0.98 4.18
C ILE A 64 -2.52 -0.49 3.45
N ALA A 65 -2.76 0.82 3.35
CA ALA A 65 -3.87 1.35 2.55
C ALA A 65 -3.74 0.98 1.08
N LEU A 66 -2.55 1.16 0.48
CA LEU A 66 -2.29 0.70 -0.88
C LEU A 66 -2.53 -0.80 -1.03
N GLY A 67 -2.01 -1.61 -0.11
CA GLY A 67 -2.22 -3.06 -0.13
C GLY A 67 -3.70 -3.46 -0.05
N ALA A 68 -4.45 -2.82 0.86
CA ALA A 68 -5.87 -3.09 1.07
C ALA A 68 -6.70 -2.73 -0.18
N GLU A 69 -6.47 -1.55 -0.76
CA GLU A 69 -7.15 -1.10 -1.98
C GLU A 69 -6.79 -1.99 -3.18
N ILE A 70 -5.49 -2.27 -3.40
CA ILE A 70 -5.04 -3.19 -4.46
C ILE A 70 -5.69 -4.55 -4.30
N SER A 71 -5.69 -5.13 -3.09
CA SER A 71 -6.30 -6.43 -2.85
C SER A 71 -7.81 -6.40 -3.12
N ALA A 72 -8.51 -5.34 -2.70
CA ALA A 72 -9.93 -5.18 -2.92
C ALA A 72 -10.28 -5.02 -4.41
N THR A 73 -9.44 -4.33 -5.18
CA THR A 73 -9.63 -4.17 -6.63
C THR A 73 -9.32 -5.46 -7.40
N VAL A 74 -8.23 -6.15 -7.06
CA VAL A 74 -7.77 -7.33 -7.82
C VAL A 74 -8.61 -8.56 -7.51
N LYS A 75 -9.03 -8.75 -6.25
CA LYS A 75 -9.89 -9.86 -5.83
C LYS A 75 -10.89 -9.40 -4.75
N PRO A 76 -12.01 -8.77 -5.14
CA PRO A 76 -13.03 -8.33 -4.21
C PRO A 76 -13.54 -9.47 -3.31
N GLY A 77 -13.74 -9.18 -2.02
CA GLY A 77 -14.31 -10.13 -1.05
C GLY A 77 -13.34 -11.22 -0.55
N MET A 78 -12.07 -11.20 -0.97
CA MET A 78 -11.09 -12.18 -0.49
C MET A 78 -10.63 -11.94 0.95
N PRO A 79 -10.25 -13.01 1.69
CA PRO A 79 -9.71 -12.91 3.04
C PRO A 79 -8.52 -11.95 3.18
N GLU A 80 -7.67 -11.86 2.16
CA GLU A 80 -6.51 -10.96 2.07
C GLU A 80 -6.92 -9.49 2.27
N ALA A 81 -7.89 -9.04 1.46
CA ALA A 81 -8.40 -7.67 1.53
C ALA A 81 -8.98 -7.37 2.92
N LYS A 82 -9.69 -8.34 3.51
CA LYS A 82 -10.25 -8.21 4.86
C LYS A 82 -9.17 -8.11 5.94
N ARG A 83 -8.09 -8.91 5.85
CA ARG A 83 -6.97 -8.86 6.79
C ARG A 83 -6.22 -7.53 6.71
N LEU A 84 -5.87 -7.08 5.50
CA LEU A 84 -5.19 -5.80 5.28
C LEU A 84 -6.04 -4.63 5.76
N HIS A 85 -7.34 -4.67 5.49
CA HIS A 85 -8.27 -3.66 5.97
C HIS A 85 -8.38 -3.67 7.51
N ALA A 86 -8.45 -4.84 8.15
CA ALA A 86 -8.42 -4.93 9.62
C ALA A 86 -7.12 -4.36 10.20
N ALA A 87 -5.96 -4.68 9.60
CA ALA A 87 -4.67 -4.12 10.01
C ALA A 87 -4.63 -2.59 9.86
N LEU A 88 -5.19 -2.05 8.77
CA LEU A 88 -5.30 -0.60 8.57
C LEU A 88 -6.14 0.07 9.66
N ARG A 89 -7.26 -0.56 10.05
CA ARG A 89 -8.09 -0.06 11.16
C ARG A 89 -7.34 -0.08 12.49
N THR A 90 -6.51 -1.09 12.73
CA THR A 90 -5.62 -1.12 13.91
C THR A 90 -4.63 0.03 13.89
N VAL A 91 -3.98 0.33 12.75
CA VAL A 91 -3.07 1.48 12.62
C VAL A 91 -3.77 2.80 12.94
N ILE A 92 -5.00 3.00 12.42
CA ILE A 92 -5.79 4.20 12.69
C ILE A 92 -6.16 4.29 14.17
N GLN A 93 -6.56 3.18 14.79
CA GLN A 93 -6.89 3.16 16.22
C GLN A 93 -5.65 3.54 17.07
N MET A 94 -4.50 2.94 16.79
CA MET A 94 -3.23 3.27 17.47
C MET A 94 -2.82 4.73 17.25
N SER A 95 -3.13 5.30 16.07
CA SER A 95 -2.92 6.72 15.79
C SER A 95 -3.84 7.63 16.60
N ILE A 96 -5.11 7.24 16.79
CA ILE A 96 -6.07 7.98 17.60
C ILE A 96 -5.66 7.96 19.06
N ASP A 97 -5.28 6.79 19.56
CA ASP A 97 -4.81 6.59 20.92
C ASP A 97 -3.43 7.23 21.16
N ASN A 98 -2.72 7.57 20.07
CA ASN A 98 -1.36 8.10 20.06
C ASN A 98 -0.39 7.23 20.88
N ALA A 99 -0.57 5.91 20.79
CA ALA A 99 0.11 4.92 21.61
C ALA A 99 0.41 3.68 20.77
N TRP A 100 1.70 3.32 20.69
CA TRP A 100 2.12 2.06 20.10
C TRP A 100 1.67 0.89 20.97
N GLN A 101 1.27 -0.21 20.33
CA GLN A 101 0.78 -1.42 20.97
C GLN A 101 1.66 -2.57 20.51
N SER A 102 2.67 -2.94 21.31
CA SER A 102 3.67 -3.94 20.90
C SER A 102 3.05 -5.32 20.62
N SER A 103 1.88 -5.61 21.18
CA SER A 103 1.09 -6.82 20.87
C SER A 103 0.64 -6.91 19.41
N GLN A 104 0.56 -5.78 18.69
CA GLN A 104 0.17 -5.71 17.28
C GLN A 104 1.37 -5.83 16.33
N ALA A 105 2.62 -5.77 16.82
CA ALA A 105 3.82 -5.68 16.01
C ALA A 105 3.90 -6.79 14.94
N GLY A 106 3.72 -8.05 15.34
CA GLY A 106 3.75 -9.18 14.39
C GLY A 106 2.64 -9.12 13.33
N THR A 107 1.44 -8.71 13.72
CA THR A 107 0.30 -8.56 12.78
C THR A 107 0.59 -7.45 11.76
N LEU A 108 1.14 -6.33 12.20
CA LEU A 108 1.45 -5.18 11.34
C LEU A 108 2.63 -5.45 10.42
N ASP A 109 3.67 -6.16 10.87
CA ASP A 109 4.80 -6.56 10.02
C ASP A 109 4.36 -7.50 8.89
N VAL A 110 3.52 -8.50 9.22
CA VAL A 110 2.94 -9.40 8.20
C VAL A 110 2.09 -8.62 7.20
N ALA A 111 1.20 -7.74 7.67
CA ALA A 111 0.35 -6.93 6.81
C ALA A 111 1.17 -5.99 5.91
N ALA A 112 2.21 -5.35 6.44
CA ALA A 112 3.09 -4.47 5.68
C ALA A 112 3.87 -5.24 4.59
N ASN A 113 4.35 -6.45 4.89
CA ASN A 113 5.02 -7.30 3.89
C ASN A 113 4.05 -7.83 2.82
N GLU A 114 2.82 -8.17 3.19
CA GLU A 114 1.75 -8.55 2.25
C GLU A 114 1.39 -7.38 1.33
N ALA A 115 1.20 -6.18 1.88
CA ALA A 115 0.93 -4.96 1.13
C ALA A 115 2.06 -4.59 0.15
N LYS A 116 3.32 -4.71 0.60
CA LYS A 116 4.51 -4.55 -0.26
C LYS A 116 4.50 -5.52 -1.45
N ALA A 117 4.21 -6.79 -1.20
CA ALA A 117 4.16 -7.80 -2.26
C ALA A 117 3.07 -7.48 -3.30
N LEU A 118 1.89 -7.04 -2.84
CA LEU A 118 0.81 -6.58 -3.71
C LEU A 118 1.22 -5.35 -4.53
N LEU A 119 1.88 -4.37 -3.90
CA LEU A 119 2.36 -3.19 -4.59
C LEU A 119 3.39 -3.52 -5.68
N ILE A 120 4.32 -4.45 -5.44
CA ILE A 120 5.25 -4.93 -6.48
C ILE A 120 4.48 -5.58 -7.63
N ALA A 121 3.54 -6.48 -7.32
CA ALA A 121 2.80 -7.24 -8.31
C ALA A 121 1.86 -6.36 -9.17
N HIS A 122 1.35 -5.27 -8.59
CA HIS A 122 0.33 -4.41 -9.18
C HIS A 122 0.77 -2.94 -9.18
N ALA A 123 2.04 -2.67 -9.52
CA ALA A 123 2.64 -1.33 -9.42
C ALA A 123 1.86 -0.24 -10.17
N SER A 124 1.27 -0.54 -11.33
CA SER A 124 0.46 0.41 -12.09
C SER A 124 -0.81 0.82 -11.33
N LEU A 125 -1.48 -0.13 -10.68
CA LEU A 125 -2.64 0.17 -9.83
C LEU A 125 -2.20 0.95 -8.59
N GLY A 126 -1.07 0.55 -7.97
CA GLY A 126 -0.50 1.29 -6.85
C GLY A 126 -0.26 2.77 -7.16
N LEU A 127 0.24 3.10 -8.37
CA LEU A 127 0.45 4.49 -8.80
C LEU A 127 -0.84 5.33 -8.80
N GLU A 128 -1.97 4.73 -9.17
CA GLU A 128 -3.27 5.41 -9.19
C GLU A 128 -3.80 5.71 -7.77
N LEU A 129 -3.36 4.91 -6.79
CA LEU A 129 -3.82 4.96 -5.40
C LEU A 129 -2.86 5.75 -4.48
N ILE A 130 -1.74 6.26 -5.00
CA ILE A 130 -0.79 7.03 -4.16
C ILE A 130 -1.46 8.23 -3.50
N ALA A 131 -2.32 8.96 -4.22
CA ALA A 131 -2.94 10.17 -3.67
C ALA A 131 -3.88 9.87 -2.49
N SER A 132 -4.64 8.76 -2.53
CA SER A 132 -5.50 8.35 -1.41
C SER A 132 -4.66 7.90 -0.20
N ALA A 133 -3.60 7.13 -0.46
CA ALA A 133 -2.68 6.68 0.58
C ALA A 133 -1.92 7.86 1.24
N ASP A 134 -1.44 8.83 0.45
CA ASP A 134 -0.77 10.04 0.93
C ASP A 134 -1.71 10.87 1.81
N TRP A 135 -2.97 11.03 1.39
CA TRP A 135 -3.97 11.74 2.17
C TRP A 135 -4.18 11.08 3.54
N LEU A 136 -4.37 9.76 3.60
CA LEU A 136 -4.55 9.05 4.86
C LEU A 136 -3.31 9.14 5.75
N ALA A 137 -2.12 8.94 5.17
CA ALA A 137 -0.86 9.00 5.88
C ALA A 137 -0.59 10.39 6.49
N SER A 138 -0.97 11.46 5.78
CA SER A 138 -0.86 12.83 6.30
C SER A 138 -1.77 13.04 7.51
N ARG A 139 -3.01 12.55 7.46
CA ARG A 139 -3.95 12.63 8.59
C ARG A 139 -3.48 11.85 9.81
N ILE A 140 -2.84 10.69 9.62
CA ILE A 140 -2.23 9.93 10.73
C ILE A 140 -1.08 10.74 11.35
N ARG A 141 -0.18 11.27 10.53
CA ARG A 141 0.96 12.08 10.98
C ARG A 141 0.51 13.30 11.78
N ASP A 142 -0.51 13.98 11.30
CA ASP A 142 -1.06 15.19 11.91
C ASP A 142 -1.94 14.87 13.14
N GLY A 143 -2.20 13.59 13.43
CA GLY A 143 -3.07 13.14 14.52
C GLY A 143 -4.53 13.52 14.31
N GLN A 144 -4.92 13.65 13.05
CA GLN A 144 -6.27 13.98 12.63
C GLN A 144 -7.06 12.75 12.21
N ALA A 145 -6.40 11.61 11.98
CA ALA A 145 -7.02 10.37 11.51
C ALA A 145 -8.22 9.94 12.37
N ARG A 146 -9.24 9.40 11.69
CA ARG A 146 -10.50 8.93 12.29
C ARG A 146 -10.83 7.56 11.74
N LEU A 147 -11.52 6.74 12.52
CA LEU A 147 -12.02 5.44 12.05
C LEU A 147 -12.98 5.55 10.86
N SER A 148 -13.58 6.72 10.63
CA SER A 148 -14.42 7.02 9.45
C SER A 148 -13.62 7.27 8.17
N ASP A 149 -12.30 7.45 8.27
CA ASP A 149 -11.42 7.64 7.11
C ASP A 149 -11.20 6.34 6.34
N VAL A 150 -11.61 5.20 6.92
CA VAL A 150 -11.52 3.87 6.36
C VAL A 150 -12.86 3.18 6.53
N ALA A 151 -13.32 2.48 5.49
CA ALA A 151 -14.62 1.83 5.51
C ALA A 151 -14.81 0.89 6.72
N GLY A 152 -16.04 0.72 7.18
CA GLY A 152 -16.32 -0.28 8.21
C GLY A 152 -16.47 -1.68 7.62
N ALA A 153 -16.84 -2.64 8.47
CA ALA A 153 -17.01 -4.03 8.06
C ALA A 153 -18.19 -4.26 7.12
N GLU A 154 -19.08 -3.26 6.97
CA GLU A 154 -20.25 -3.29 6.09
C GLU A 154 -19.92 -3.60 4.63
N ILE A 155 -18.70 -3.30 4.17
CA ILE A 155 -18.26 -3.60 2.80
C ILE A 155 -18.08 -5.11 2.53
N TYR A 156 -18.09 -5.94 3.58
CA TYR A 156 -17.96 -7.39 3.48
C TYR A 156 -19.27 -8.13 3.77
N SER A 157 -20.34 -7.43 4.15
CA SER A 157 -21.63 -8.05 4.33
C SER A 157 -22.21 -8.43 2.96
N PRO A 158 -22.73 -9.66 2.77
CA PRO A 158 -23.50 -9.96 1.58
C PRO A 158 -24.70 -9.01 1.54
N GLN A 159 -24.91 -8.38 0.39
CA GLN A 159 -26.05 -7.50 0.16
C GLN A 159 -27.33 -8.27 0.52
N PRO A 160 -28.26 -7.72 1.31
CA PRO A 160 -29.49 -8.42 1.63
C PRO A 160 -30.18 -8.74 0.31
N SER A 161 -30.29 -10.03 0.00
CA SER A 161 -31.07 -10.53 -1.12
C SER A 161 -32.47 -10.00 -0.93
N GLY A 162 -32.82 -8.93 -1.67
CA GLY A 162 -34.16 -8.38 -1.65
C GLY A 162 -35.12 -9.48 -2.05
N THR A 163 -35.90 -9.96 -1.09
CA THR A 163 -37.10 -10.73 -1.35
C THR A 163 -38.03 -9.80 -2.12
N HIS A 164 -38.07 -9.92 -3.44
CA HIS A 164 -39.17 -9.38 -4.21
C HIS A 164 -40.43 -10.14 -3.80
N ALA A 165 -41.37 -9.38 -3.22
CA ALA A 165 -42.81 -9.59 -3.05
C ALA A 165 -43.34 -11.03 -2.97
#